data_AF-A0A836HLC3-F1
#
_entry.id   AF-A0A836HLC3-F1
#
_cell.length_a   1.000
_cell.length_b   1.000
_cell.length_c   1.000
_cell.angle_alpha   90.00
_cell.angle_beta   90.00
_cell.angle_gamma   90.00
#
_symmetry.space_group_name_H-M   'P 1'
#
loop_
_entity.id
_entity.type
_entity.pdbx_description
1 polymer ?
#
loop_
_entity_poly.entity_id
_entity_poly.type
_entity_poly.pdbx_seq_one_letter_code
_entity_poly.pdbx_strand_id
1 'polypeptide(L)'
;MLSHESSTAALASACVVVALICVFSAALFVVTVWQLCERVNVMHHSAVAATLIPVAYFLGSVLCAAYNGLGATLQTFAKENAHGLPQPVVSVIAAIRPLSEQVGLTDTMWMASLLFSAYGVTKVWRHLIDITRLLKASRRRLLLPEMRELRRQEAAAKAKAQKRH
;
A
#
# COMPACT_ATOMS: atom_id res chain seq x y z
N MET A 1 13.55 -54.74 -17.29
CA MET A 1 14.04 -53.45 -17.83
C MET A 1 12.86 -52.74 -18.47
N LEU A 2 12.11 -51.97 -17.68
CA LEU A 2 11.09 -51.06 -18.18
C LEU A 2 11.81 -49.77 -18.58
N SER A 3 11.70 -49.40 -19.85
CA SER A 3 12.52 -48.39 -20.52
C SER A 3 12.35 -46.99 -19.91
N HIS A 4 13.46 -46.27 -19.84
CA HIS A 4 13.59 -44.86 -19.42
C HIS A 4 12.61 -43.91 -20.15
N GLU A 5 12.10 -44.34 -21.31
CA GLU A 5 11.10 -43.65 -22.12
C GLU A 5 9.69 -43.65 -21.48
N SER A 6 9.32 -44.68 -20.73
CA SER A 6 8.01 -44.72 -20.06
C SER A 6 7.91 -43.71 -18.90
N SER A 7 9.02 -43.48 -18.21
CA SER A 7 9.12 -42.53 -17.09
C SER A 7 9.09 -41.07 -17.56
N THR A 8 9.74 -40.75 -18.69
CA THR A 8 9.74 -39.40 -19.26
C THR A 8 8.37 -39.02 -19.86
N ALA A 9 7.70 -39.96 -20.53
CA ALA A 9 6.34 -39.76 -21.03
C ALA A 9 5.32 -39.57 -19.89
N ALA A 10 5.47 -40.31 -18.78
CA ALA A 10 4.62 -40.15 -17.60
C ALA A 10 4.84 -38.81 -16.88
N LEU A 11 6.07 -38.33 -16.82
CA LEU A 11 6.38 -37.03 -16.22
C LEU A 11 5.86 -35.87 -17.09
N ALA A 12 6.03 -35.96 -18.41
CA ALA A 12 5.51 -34.98 -19.35
C ALA A 12 3.98 -34.91 -19.31
N SER A 13 3.29 -36.06 -19.25
CA SER A 13 1.83 -36.08 -19.14
C SER A 13 1.34 -35.50 -17.81
N ALA A 14 2.02 -35.79 -16.69
CA ALA A 14 1.72 -35.19 -15.40
C ALA A 14 1.90 -33.66 -15.42
N CYS A 15 2.97 -33.15 -16.02
CA CYS A 15 3.19 -31.71 -16.18
C CYS A 15 2.08 -31.05 -17.04
N VAL A 16 1.65 -31.69 -18.13
CA VAL A 16 0.56 -31.19 -18.97
C VAL A 16 -0.77 -31.19 -18.21
N VAL A 17 -1.07 -32.23 -17.44
CA VAL A 17 -2.29 -32.30 -16.62
C VAL A 17 -2.29 -31.20 -15.56
N VAL A 18 -1.18 -30.99 -14.86
CA VAL A 18 -1.05 -29.91 -13.86
C VAL A 18 -1.21 -28.54 -14.53
N ALA A 19 -0.57 -28.32 -15.68
CA ALA A 19 -0.71 -27.07 -16.43
C ALA A 19 -2.17 -26.80 -16.86
N LEU A 20 -2.87 -27.82 -17.35
CA LEU A 20 -4.28 -27.71 -17.74
C LEU A 20 -5.19 -27.42 -16.54
N ILE A 21 -4.95 -28.07 -15.39
CA ILE A 21 -5.71 -27.80 -14.16
C ILE A 21 -5.46 -26.37 -13.68
N CYS A 22 -4.22 -25.89 -13.72
CA CYS A 22 -3.89 -24.52 -13.36
C CYS A 22 -4.57 -23.49 -14.27
N VAL A 23 -4.53 -23.70 -15.59
CA VAL A 23 -5.19 -22.82 -16.57
C VAL A 23 -6.70 -22.82 -16.39
N PHE A 24 -7.30 -24.01 -16.20
CA PHE A 24 -8.74 -24.14 -15.97
C PHE A 24 -9.18 -23.48 -14.67
N SER A 25 -8.41 -23.66 -13.58
CA SER A 25 -8.68 -23.03 -12.29
C SER A 25 -8.55 -21.51 -12.37
N ALA A 26 -7.54 -21.00 -13.09
CA ALA A 26 -7.38 -19.57 -13.33
C ALA A 26 -8.54 -19.00 -14.16
N ALA A 27 -8.98 -19.70 -15.21
CA ALA A 27 -10.11 -19.29 -16.03
C ALA A 27 -11.42 -19.28 -15.23
N LEU A 28 -11.69 -20.33 -14.45
CA LEU A 28 -12.85 -20.39 -13.56
C LEU A 28 -12.80 -19.28 -12.51
N PHE A 29 -11.64 -19.00 -11.92
CA PHE A 29 -11.46 -17.90 -10.98
C PHE A 29 -11.76 -16.54 -11.65
N VAL A 30 -11.26 -16.32 -12.87
CA VAL A 30 -11.53 -15.08 -13.62
C VAL A 30 -13.02 -14.93 -13.95
N VAL A 31 -13.69 -16.00 -14.40
CA VAL A 31 -15.13 -15.97 -14.73
C VAL A 31 -15.99 -15.79 -13.49
N THR A 32 -15.67 -16.50 -12.40
CA THR A 32 -16.41 -16.36 -11.13
C THR A 32 -16.21 -14.98 -10.52
N VAL A 33 -14.98 -14.44 -10.55
CA VAL A 33 -14.72 -13.05 -10.16
C VAL A 33 -15.52 -12.11 -11.07
N TRP A 34 -15.47 -12.27 -12.39
CA TRP A 34 -16.22 -11.43 -13.32
C TRP A 34 -17.74 -11.42 -13.03
N GLN A 35 -18.34 -12.59 -12.87
CA GLN A 35 -19.78 -12.73 -12.60
C GLN A 35 -20.18 -12.22 -11.21
N LEU A 36 -19.33 -12.40 -10.20
CA LEU A 36 -19.57 -11.87 -8.85
C LEU A 36 -19.38 -10.34 -8.80
N CYS A 37 -18.56 -9.79 -9.71
CA CYS A 37 -18.12 -8.40 -9.73
C CYS A 37 -18.91 -7.51 -10.69
N GLU A 38 -19.83 -8.04 -11.49
CA GLU A 38 -20.64 -7.27 -12.44
C GLU A 38 -21.49 -6.19 -11.74
N ARG A 39 -21.66 -6.26 -10.40
CA ARG A 39 -22.45 -5.30 -9.61
C ARG A 39 -21.67 -4.28 -8.78
N VAL A 40 -20.34 -4.38 -8.64
CA VAL A 40 -19.56 -3.44 -7.82
C VAL A 40 -18.20 -3.22 -8.47
N ASN A 41 -17.60 -2.04 -8.23
CA ASN A 41 -16.26 -1.53 -8.63
C ASN A 41 -15.04 -2.49 -8.47
N VAL A 42 -15.24 -3.78 -8.23
CA VAL A 42 -14.23 -4.81 -7.97
C VAL A 42 -13.26 -4.99 -9.12
N MET A 43 -13.68 -4.81 -10.38
CA MET A 43 -12.76 -4.84 -11.53
C MET A 43 -11.65 -3.78 -11.44
N HIS A 44 -11.97 -2.61 -10.87
CA HIS A 44 -10.98 -1.57 -10.62
C HIS A 44 -10.06 -1.93 -9.44
N HIS A 45 -10.60 -2.56 -8.40
CA HIS A 45 -9.82 -2.99 -7.24
C HIS A 45 -8.93 -4.21 -7.52
N SER A 46 -9.37 -5.15 -8.34
CA SER A 46 -8.60 -6.31 -8.78
C SER A 46 -7.48 -5.91 -9.73
N ALA A 47 -7.73 -4.97 -10.65
CA ALA A 47 -6.68 -4.38 -11.49
C ALA A 47 -5.60 -3.69 -10.64
N VAL A 48 -6.00 -2.92 -9.63
CA VAL A 48 -5.05 -2.32 -8.68
C VAL A 48 -4.27 -3.40 -7.94
N ALA A 49 -4.93 -4.43 -7.40
CA ALA A 49 -4.24 -5.53 -6.72
C ALA A 49 -3.23 -6.26 -7.62
N ALA A 50 -3.58 -6.51 -8.88
CA ALA A 50 -2.69 -7.16 -9.85
C ALA A 50 -1.45 -6.30 -10.17
N THR A 51 -1.63 -4.98 -10.33
CA THR A 51 -0.50 -4.06 -10.57
C THR A 51 0.41 -3.87 -9.35
N LEU A 52 -0.10 -4.12 -8.14
CA LEU A 52 0.70 -4.04 -6.91
C LEU A 52 1.68 -5.21 -6.74
N ILE A 53 1.45 -6.36 -7.37
CA ILE A 53 2.34 -7.53 -7.25
C ILE A 53 3.76 -7.25 -7.78
N PRO A 54 3.97 -6.77 -9.03
CA PRO A 54 5.31 -6.45 -9.52
C PRO A 54 5.96 -5.28 -8.74
N VAL A 55 5.15 -4.31 -8.28
CA VAL A 55 5.62 -3.20 -7.44
C VAL A 55 6.10 -3.72 -6.09
N ALA A 56 5.36 -4.65 -5.47
CA ALA A 56 5.71 -5.27 -4.20
C ALA A 56 7.01 -6.07 -4.30
N TYR A 57 7.18 -6.83 -5.39
CA TYR A 57 8.41 -7.57 -5.65
C TYR A 57 9.61 -6.63 -5.77
N PHE A 58 9.51 -5.62 -6.65
CA PHE A 58 10.56 -4.63 -6.85
C PHE A 58 10.92 -3.90 -5.54
N LEU A 59 9.90 -3.45 -4.79
CA LEU A 59 10.11 -2.76 -3.52
C LEU A 59 10.77 -3.67 -2.48
N GLY A 60 10.33 -4.93 -2.38
CA GLY A 60 10.98 -5.92 -1.54
C GLY A 60 12.46 -6.08 -1.90
N SER A 61 12.78 -6.19 -3.19
CA SER A 61 14.16 -6.37 -3.65
C SER A 61 15.03 -5.17 -3.31
N VAL A 62 14.51 -3.95 -3.55
CA VAL A 62 15.20 -2.70 -3.19
C VAL A 62 15.43 -2.60 -1.69
N LEU A 63 14.43 -2.94 -0.87
CA LEU A 63 14.54 -2.88 0.58
C LEU A 63 15.56 -3.90 1.12
N CYS A 64 15.55 -5.14 0.60
CA CYS A 64 16.56 -6.14 0.95
C CYS A 64 17.97 -5.68 0.58
N ALA A 65 18.15 -5.15 -0.64
CA ALA A 65 19.44 -4.66 -1.09
C ALA A 65 19.92 -3.47 -0.23
N ALA A 66 19.04 -2.52 0.08
CA ALA A 66 19.35 -1.37 0.92
C ALA A 66 19.70 -1.79 2.35
N TYR A 67 18.93 -2.71 2.95
CA TYR A 67 19.21 -3.24 4.28
C TYR A 67 20.57 -3.95 4.33
N ASN A 68 20.86 -4.81 3.35
CA ASN A 68 22.14 -5.52 3.28
C ASN A 68 23.30 -4.55 3.08
N GLY A 69 23.16 -3.55 2.21
CA GLY A 69 24.17 -2.52 2.00
C GLY A 69 24.42 -1.66 3.25
N LEU A 70 23.36 -1.27 3.95
CA LEU A 70 23.45 -0.52 5.21
C LEU A 70 24.12 -1.37 6.30
N GLY A 71 23.72 -2.64 6.44
CA GLY A 71 24.29 -3.57 7.39
C GLY A 71 25.79 -3.78 7.16
N ALA A 72 26.21 -3.98 5.91
CA ALA A 72 27.62 -4.09 5.55
C ALA A 72 28.40 -2.82 5.91
N THR A 73 27.84 -1.63 5.59
CA THR A 73 28.47 -0.35 5.91
C THR A 73 28.63 -0.15 7.42
N LEU A 74 27.60 -0.46 8.20
CA LEU A 74 27.63 -0.37 9.66
C LEU A 74 28.66 -1.34 10.26
N GLN A 75 28.73 -2.57 9.75
CA GLN A 75 29.72 -3.55 10.19
C GLN A 75 31.16 -3.09 9.89
N THR A 76 31.41 -2.51 8.72
CA THR A 76 32.72 -1.93 8.38
C THR A 76 33.06 -0.77 9.32
N PHE A 77 32.12 0.16 9.51
CA PHE A 77 32.30 1.30 10.41
C PHE A 77 32.61 0.85 11.85
N ALA A 78 31.88 -0.14 12.38
CA ALA A 78 32.10 -0.66 13.72
C ALA A 78 33.47 -1.35 13.87
N LYS A 79 33.97 -2.02 12.83
CA LYS A 79 35.31 -2.62 12.82
C LYS A 79 36.41 -1.56 12.85
N GLU A 80 36.28 -0.51 12.05
CA GLU A 80 37.25 0.58 11.99
C GLU A 80 37.30 1.41 13.29
N ASN A 81 36.16 1.53 13.98
CA ASN A 81 36.01 2.36 15.17
C ASN A 81 35.84 1.54 16.47
N ALA A 82 36.26 0.28 16.49
CA ALA A 82 36.02 -0.65 17.59
C ALA A 82 36.54 -0.16 18.95
N HIS A 83 37.60 0.65 18.97
CA HIS A 83 38.18 1.22 20.19
C HIS A 83 37.47 2.47 20.71
N GLY A 84 36.64 3.13 19.89
CA GLY A 84 35.92 4.36 20.23
C GLY A 84 34.43 4.17 20.50
N LEU A 85 33.88 2.99 20.22
CA LEU A 85 32.44 2.70 20.35
C LEU A 85 32.12 1.96 21.64
N PRO A 86 30.98 2.27 22.30
CA PRO A 86 30.49 1.49 23.43
C PRO A 86 30.23 0.04 23.02
N GLN A 87 30.66 -0.91 23.85
CA GLN A 87 30.52 -2.35 23.60
C GLN A 87 29.09 -2.80 23.23
N PRO A 88 28.00 -2.26 23.83
CA PRO A 88 26.64 -2.61 23.41
C PRO A 88 26.34 -2.25 21.95
N VAL A 89 26.87 -1.12 21.45
CA VAL A 89 26.64 -0.66 20.08
C VAL A 89 27.33 -1.58 19.09
N VAL A 90 28.57 -1.98 19.39
CA VAL A 90 29.33 -2.93 18.56
C VAL A 90 28.62 -4.28 18.50
N SER A 91 28.12 -4.78 19.63
CA SER A 91 27.37 -6.05 19.70
C SER A 91 26.08 -6.00 18.88
N VAL A 92 25.33 -4.89 18.92
CA VAL A 92 24.11 -4.72 18.11
C VAL A 92 24.43 -4.70 16.62
N ILE A 93 25.47 -3.97 16.21
CA ILE A 93 25.89 -3.91 14.80
C ILE A 93 26.39 -5.29 14.32
N ALA A 94 27.12 -6.02 15.15
CA ALA A 94 27.59 -7.37 14.85
C ALA A 94 26.43 -8.39 14.73
N ALA A 95 25.31 -8.15 15.42
CA ALA A 95 24.13 -8.99 15.35
C ALA A 95 23.30 -8.77 14.06
N ILE A 96 23.58 -7.73 13.28
CA ILE A 96 22.92 -7.49 11.98
C ILE A 96 23.27 -8.66 11.04
N ARG A 97 22.29 -9.53 10.77
CA ARG A 97 22.44 -10.60 9.79
C ARG A 97 21.97 -10.12 8.42
N PRO A 98 22.69 -10.45 7.33
CA PRO A 98 22.21 -10.17 5.98
C PRO A 98 20.92 -10.95 5.73
N LEU A 99 19.98 -10.30 5.05
CA LEU A 99 18.77 -10.93 4.53
C LEU A 99 19.13 -11.73 3.27
N SER A 100 18.30 -12.73 2.95
CA SER A 100 18.37 -13.47 1.68
C SER A 100 18.45 -12.50 0.50
N GLU A 101 19.35 -12.76 -0.44
CA GLU A 101 19.50 -11.95 -1.66
C GLU A 101 18.26 -12.01 -2.55
N GLN A 102 17.45 -13.07 -2.41
CA GLN A 102 16.21 -13.24 -3.15
C GLN A 102 15.01 -13.06 -2.23
N VAL A 103 14.12 -12.17 -2.65
CA VAL A 103 12.80 -11.96 -2.05
C VAL A 103 11.90 -13.09 -2.50
N GLY A 104 11.35 -13.83 -1.53
CA GLY A 104 10.48 -14.95 -1.80
C GLY A 104 9.10 -14.53 -2.31
N LEU A 105 8.36 -15.50 -2.85
CA LEU A 105 6.95 -15.31 -3.20
C LEU A 105 6.14 -14.86 -1.98
N THR A 106 6.37 -15.47 -0.82
CA THR A 106 5.68 -15.14 0.44
C THR A 106 5.90 -13.69 0.85
N ASP A 107 7.15 -13.21 0.80
CA ASP A 107 7.50 -11.82 1.14
C ASP A 107 6.83 -10.83 0.18
N THR A 108 6.80 -11.19 -1.10
CA THR A 108 6.13 -10.43 -2.16
C THR A 108 4.62 -10.33 -1.90
N MET A 109 3.98 -11.43 -1.52
CA MET A 109 2.54 -11.46 -1.22
C MET A 109 2.21 -10.64 0.03
N TRP A 110 3.04 -10.71 1.08
CA TRP A 110 2.88 -9.87 2.26
C TRP A 110 3.02 -8.39 1.92
N MET A 111 4.06 -8.03 1.17
CA MET A 111 4.28 -6.65 0.73
C MET A 111 3.11 -6.14 -0.14
N ALA A 112 2.61 -6.96 -1.07
CA ALA A 112 1.44 -6.61 -1.89
C ALA A 112 0.18 -6.39 -1.03
N SER A 113 -0.02 -7.21 0.00
CA SER A 113 -1.15 -7.10 0.94
C SER A 113 -1.06 -5.81 1.78
N LEU A 114 0.14 -5.45 2.22
CA LEU A 114 0.40 -4.19 2.93
C LEU A 114 0.16 -2.98 2.02
N LEU A 115 0.65 -3.01 0.78
CA LEU A 115 0.42 -1.93 -0.20
C LEU A 115 -1.06 -1.77 -0.54
N PHE A 116 -1.79 -2.89 -0.67
CA PHE A 116 -3.23 -2.86 -0.91
C PHE A 116 -4.00 -2.28 0.28
N SER A 117 -3.59 -2.63 1.51
CA SER A 117 -4.15 -2.05 2.74
C SER A 117 -3.89 -0.54 2.81
N ALA A 118 -2.67 -0.09 2.49
CA ALA A 118 -2.30 1.31 2.43
C ALA A 118 -3.11 2.08 1.37
N TYR A 119 -3.36 1.47 0.20
CA TYR A 119 -4.25 2.01 -0.81
C TYR A 119 -5.68 2.21 -0.27
N GLY A 120 -6.21 1.21 0.44
CA GLY A 120 -7.52 1.28 1.10
C GLY A 120 -7.59 2.44 2.10
N VAL A 121 -6.61 2.53 3.01
CA VAL A 121 -6.51 3.63 4.00
C VAL A 121 -6.46 4.98 3.30
N THR A 122 -5.68 5.10 2.23
CA THR A 122 -5.56 6.35 1.47
C THR A 122 -6.88 6.77 0.82
N LYS A 123 -7.70 5.82 0.35
CA LYS A 123 -9.05 6.13 -0.16
C LYS A 123 -9.98 6.60 0.95
N VAL A 124 -9.99 5.92 2.09
CA VAL A 124 -10.81 6.32 3.25
C VAL A 124 -10.41 7.72 3.73
N TRP A 125 -9.11 7.98 3.83
CA TRP A 125 -8.57 9.27 4.22
C TRP A 125 -9.00 10.39 3.28
N ARG A 126 -8.94 10.16 1.95
CA ARG A 126 -9.44 11.11 0.96
C ARG A 126 -10.94 11.40 1.14
N HIS A 127 -11.75 10.36 1.34
CA HIS A 127 -13.18 10.55 1.59
C HIS A 127 -13.46 11.36 2.87
N LEU A 128 -12.70 11.12 3.95
CA LEU A 128 -12.82 11.92 5.17
C LEU A 128 -12.44 13.39 4.93
N ILE A 129 -11.37 13.66 4.18
CA ILE A 129 -11.01 15.03 3.78
C ILE A 129 -12.15 15.68 2.98
N ASP A 130 -12.75 14.96 2.04
CA ASP A 130 -13.82 15.52 1.23
C ASP A 130 -15.09 15.79 2.06
N ILE A 131 -15.47 14.88 2.97
CA ILE A 131 -16.58 15.09 3.91
C ILE A 131 -16.31 16.31 4.79
N THR A 132 -15.12 16.43 5.37
CA THR A 132 -14.77 17.58 6.22
C THR A 132 -14.76 18.90 5.44
N ARG A 133 -14.31 18.90 4.18
CA ARG A 133 -14.41 20.05 3.27
C ARG A 133 -15.86 20.43 2.98
N LEU A 134 -16.72 19.45 2.70
CA LEU A 134 -18.15 19.67 2.46
C LEU A 134 -18.86 20.20 3.72
N LEU A 135 -18.55 19.65 4.88
CA LEU A 135 -19.07 20.14 6.17
C LEU A 135 -18.63 21.58 6.44
N LYS A 136 -17.36 21.91 6.17
CA LYS A 136 -16.85 23.28 6.30
C LYS A 136 -17.53 24.25 5.34
N ALA A 137 -17.78 23.81 4.10
CA ALA A 137 -18.51 24.59 3.11
C ALA A 137 -19.98 24.80 3.52
N SER A 138 -20.64 23.74 4.01
CA SER A 138 -22.01 23.79 4.53
C SER A 138 -22.13 24.75 5.72
N ARG A 139 -21.23 24.65 6.70
CA ARG A 139 -21.16 25.57 7.86
C ARG A 139 -20.98 27.02 7.41
N ARG A 140 -20.10 27.28 6.44
CA ARG A 140 -19.92 28.64 5.89
C ARG A 140 -21.20 29.17 5.24
N ARG A 141 -21.93 28.33 4.50
CA ARG A 141 -23.21 28.72 3.88
C ARG A 141 -24.28 29.05 4.91
N LEU A 142 -24.34 28.32 6.02
CA LEU A 142 -25.29 28.58 7.11
C LEU A 142 -24.98 29.86 7.90
N LEU A 143 -23.70 30.19 8.12
CA LEU A 143 -23.29 31.38 8.88
C LEU A 143 -23.30 32.68 8.05
N LEU A 144 -23.32 32.58 6.71
CA LEU A 144 -23.29 33.74 5.80
C LEU A 144 -24.53 34.65 5.93
N PRO A 145 -25.77 34.13 6.00
CA PRO A 145 -26.97 34.93 6.25
C PRO A 145 -26.92 35.66 7.60
N GLU A 146 -26.56 34.96 8.67
CA GLU A 146 -26.48 35.50 10.03
C GLU A 146 -25.46 36.66 10.12
N MET A 147 -24.28 36.49 9.52
CA MET A 147 -23.26 37.54 9.45
C MET A 147 -23.66 38.73 8.57
N ARG A 148 -24.53 38.53 7.57
CA ARG A 148 -25.08 39.63 6.76
C ARG A 148 -26.15 40.39 7.53
N GLU A 149 -26.95 39.68 8.31
CA GLU A 149 -28.00 40.27 9.13
C GLU A 149 -27.41 41.10 10.28
N LEU A 150 -26.40 40.59 10.98
CA LEU A 150 -25.62 41.35 11.97
C LEU A 150 -25.03 42.63 11.36
N ARG A 151 -24.41 42.56 10.18
CA ARG A 151 -23.89 43.75 9.49
C ARG A 151 -24.97 44.77 9.12
N ARG A 152 -26.17 44.31 8.75
CA ARG A 152 -27.32 45.21 8.49
C ARG A 152 -27.80 45.87 9.77
N GLN A 153 -27.86 45.14 10.88
CA GLN A 153 -28.24 45.67 12.19
C GLN A 153 -27.22 46.71 12.69
N GLU A 154 -25.92 46.43 12.58
CA GLU A 154 -24.85 47.37 12.92
C GLU A 154 -24.91 48.65 12.08
N ALA A 155 -25.14 48.53 10.76
CA ALA A 155 -25.28 49.68 9.87
C ALA A 155 -26.51 50.53 10.23
N ALA A 156 -27.65 49.90 10.55
CA ALA A 156 -28.85 50.58 10.99
C ALA A 156 -28.66 51.29 12.35
N ALA A 157 -27.94 50.66 13.29
CA ALA A 157 -27.61 51.26 14.59
C ALA A 157 -26.69 52.49 14.42
N LYS A 158 -25.67 52.41 13.57
CA LYS A 158 -24.77 53.53 13.25
C LYS A 158 -25.53 54.69 12.60
N ALA A 159 -26.41 54.41 11.64
CA ALA A 159 -27.23 55.43 10.99
C ALA A 159 -28.19 56.13 11.96
N LYS A 160 -28.76 55.41 12.94
CA LYS A 160 -29.59 56.00 14.00
C LYS A 160 -28.78 56.87 14.96
N ALA A 161 -27.56 56.47 15.32
CA ALA A 161 -26.69 57.25 16.18
C ALA A 161 -26.27 58.58 15.51
N GLN A 162 -25.99 58.56 14.20
CA GLN A 162 -25.58 59.75 13.46
C GLN A 162 -26.71 60.78 13.27
N LYS A 163 -27.99 60.36 13.29
CA LYS A 163 -29.15 61.27 13.21
C LYS A 163 -29.53 61.94 14.54
N ARG A 164 -28.91 61.54 15.65
CA ARG A 164 -29.18 62.09 17.01
C ARG A 164 -28.16 63.14 17.44
N HIS A 165 -27.12 63.35 16.65
CA HIS A 165 -26.17 64.47 16.76
C HIS A 165 -26.51 65.51 15.70
#